data_AF-A0A1B0DA41-F1
#
_entry.id   AF-A0A1B0DA41-F1
#
_cell.length_a   1.000
_cell.length_b   1.000
_cell.length_c   1.000
_cell.angle_alpha   90.00
_cell.angle_beta   90.00
_cell.angle_gamma   90.00
#
_symmetry.space_group_name_H-M   'P 1'
#
loop_
_entity.id
_entity.type
_entity.pdbx_description
1 polymer ?
#
loop_
_entity_poly.entity_id
_entity_poly.type
_entity_poly.pdbx_seq_one_letter_code
_entity_poly.pdbx_strand_id
1 'polypeptide(L)'
;MQRQRRKRCLDKPMKRWTLQEEGRILDFIMANQPMEVPTARVYYTTLINNWNWTVEPNLIRHKVKNMKKVYYKMLAWRQQAIETGDYDDDMIREFLKRRCPHFNKLQQLFSEDIKAKQAIASTRSYQMEEDLSLNHLDNADSAEEDAVMDGLKIEIEESDSPPSEEMPQFYRSGESTDPLRNQDSPETTELKKEHYSLQWMKLEIEKERLTIVREKIALQREQNQEEARYKILQLEQQERMKKLQIEKDAEVKMFELKLKYKAEPKPEM
;
A
#
# COMPACT_ATOMS: atom_id res chain seq x y z
N MET A 1 34.10 7.91 -3.49
CA MET A 1 33.59 8.82 -2.44
C MET A 1 32.21 8.33 -2.00
N GLN A 2 32.08 7.76 -0.80
CA GLN A 2 30.77 7.36 -0.26
C GLN A 2 30.06 8.59 0.32
N ARG A 3 28.88 8.92 -0.21
CA ARG A 3 28.03 10.00 0.35
C ARG A 3 27.40 9.51 1.65
N GLN A 4 27.91 9.98 2.80
CA GLN A 4 27.25 9.78 4.09
C GLN A 4 25.91 10.51 4.10
N ARG A 5 24.80 9.75 4.17
CA ARG A 5 23.46 10.31 4.37
C ARG A 5 23.35 10.83 5.80
N ARG A 6 23.20 12.15 5.96
CA ARG A 6 22.89 12.76 7.26
C ARG A 6 21.57 12.19 7.78
N LYS A 7 21.60 11.51 8.93
CA LYS A 7 20.39 11.08 9.63
C LYS A 7 19.68 12.34 10.12
N ARG A 8 18.44 12.56 9.67
CA ARG A 8 17.59 13.63 10.20
C ARG A 8 17.13 13.19 11.59
N CYS A 9 17.61 13.85 12.64
CA CYS A 9 16.99 13.74 13.95
C CYS A 9 15.62 14.44 13.88
N LEU A 10 14.56 13.73 14.27
CA LEU A 10 13.25 14.34 14.47
C LEU A 10 13.21 14.81 15.93
N ASP A 11 13.32 16.12 16.14
CA ASP A 11 13.31 16.70 17.50
C ASP A 11 11.91 16.71 18.14
N LYS A 12 10.85 16.47 17.36
CA LYS A 12 9.47 16.48 17.86
C LYS A 12 8.97 15.06 18.14
N PRO A 13 8.50 14.76 19.37
CA PRO A 13 7.91 13.48 19.69
C PRO A 13 6.68 13.25 18.81
N MET A 14 6.63 12.10 18.13
CA MET A 14 5.52 11.76 17.25
C MET A 14 4.27 11.44 18.09
N LYS A 15 3.17 12.19 17.88
CA LYS A 15 1.89 11.96 18.57
C LYS A 15 1.43 10.52 18.34
N ARG A 16 1.28 9.78 19.44
CA ARG A 16 0.64 8.45 19.45
C ARG A 16 -0.88 8.65 19.48
N TRP A 17 -1.56 8.02 18.53
CA TRP A 17 -3.02 8.07 18.41
C TRP A 17 -3.62 6.84 19.09
N THR A 18 -4.56 7.07 19.98
CA THR A 18 -5.36 6.00 20.59
C THR A 18 -6.52 5.63 19.68
N LEU A 19 -7.03 4.40 19.81
CA LEU A 19 -8.21 3.95 19.05
C LEU A 19 -9.45 4.81 19.34
N GLN A 20 -9.55 5.34 20.57
CA GLN A 20 -10.65 6.23 20.96
C GLN A 20 -10.56 7.59 20.26
N GLU A 21 -9.38 8.20 20.19
CA GLU A 21 -9.16 9.45 19.44
C GLU A 21 -9.46 9.25 17.95
N GLU A 22 -8.99 8.15 17.35
CA GLU A 22 -9.30 7.80 15.96
C GLU A 22 -10.81 7.66 15.73
N GLY A 23 -11.50 6.95 16.63
CA GLY A 23 -12.94 6.77 16.57
C GLY A 23 -13.68 8.10 16.60
N ARG A 24 -13.31 9.00 17.52
CA ARG A 24 -13.90 10.34 17.63
C ARG A 24 -13.71 11.13 16.34
N ILE A 25 -12.50 11.16 15.77
CA ILE A 25 -12.24 11.84 14.49
C ILE A 25 -13.21 11.36 13.41
N LEU A 26 -13.38 10.05 13.28
CA LEU A 26 -14.28 9.48 12.28
C LEU A 26 -15.74 9.81 12.56
N ASP A 27 -16.17 9.77 13.83
CA ASP A 27 -17.54 10.11 14.22
C ASP A 27 -17.88 11.58 13.90
N PHE A 28 -16.93 12.50 14.13
CA PHE A 28 -17.10 13.89 13.72
C PHE A 28 -17.15 14.05 12.21
N ILE A 29 -16.32 13.32 11.46
CA ILE A 29 -16.37 13.34 9.99
C ILE A 29 -17.72 12.87 9.48
N MET A 30 -18.25 11.78 10.04
CA MET A 30 -19.57 11.23 9.68
C MET A 30 -20.70 12.21 10.01
N ALA A 31 -20.65 12.87 11.16
CA ALA A 31 -21.70 13.80 11.61
C ALA A 31 -21.74 15.12 10.80
N ASN A 32 -20.65 15.49 10.14
CA ASN A 32 -20.52 16.76 9.43
C ASN A 32 -20.34 16.56 7.90
N GLN A 33 -20.96 15.53 7.32
CA GLN A 33 -21.05 15.36 5.85
C GLN A 33 -22.30 16.07 5.28
N PRO A 34 -22.24 16.65 4.06
CA PRO A 34 -21.07 16.77 3.20
C PRO A 34 -20.11 17.84 3.73
N MET A 35 -18.80 17.59 3.58
CA MET A 35 -17.78 18.59 3.86
C MET A 35 -17.99 19.72 2.85
N GLU A 36 -18.81 20.73 3.18
CA GLU A 36 -18.74 22.03 2.50
C GLU A 36 -17.27 22.46 2.51
N VAL A 37 -16.85 23.31 1.57
CA VAL A 37 -15.42 23.58 1.33
C VAL A 37 -14.92 24.79 2.14
N PRO A 38 -14.78 24.78 3.48
CA PRO A 38 -13.70 25.51 4.11
C PRO A 38 -12.39 24.77 3.88
N THR A 39 -11.29 25.51 3.89
CA THR A 39 -9.94 24.95 3.97
C THR A 39 -9.88 23.93 5.12
N ALA A 40 -9.36 22.72 4.88
CA ALA A 40 -9.28 21.64 5.88
C ALA A 40 -8.79 22.06 7.28
N ARG A 41 -8.01 23.13 7.35
CA ARG A 41 -7.61 23.80 8.60
C ARG A 41 -8.82 24.19 9.46
N VAL A 42 -9.79 24.94 8.92
CA VAL A 42 -10.96 25.43 9.67
C VAL A 42 -11.76 24.25 10.23
N TYR A 43 -11.99 23.24 9.40
CA TYR A 43 -12.73 22.04 9.76
C TYR A 43 -12.12 21.31 10.96
N TYR A 44 -10.82 21.00 10.90
CA TYR A 44 -10.14 20.32 12.00
C TYR A 44 -9.93 21.24 13.21
N THR A 45 -9.83 22.56 13.04
CA THR A 45 -9.83 23.51 14.17
C THR A 45 -11.14 23.44 14.95
N THR A 46 -12.30 23.35 14.27
CA THR A 46 -13.60 23.19 14.96
C THR A 46 -13.65 21.90 15.77
N LEU A 47 -13.16 20.78 15.20
CA LEU A 47 -13.05 19.51 15.91
C LEU A 47 -12.15 19.62 17.16
N ILE A 48 -10.99 20.27 17.03
CA ILE A 48 -10.04 20.47 18.12
C ILE A 48 -10.68 21.28 19.25
N ASN A 49 -11.38 22.36 18.90
CA ASN A 49 -12.06 23.22 19.86
C ASN A 49 -13.21 22.48 20.58
N ASN A 50 -13.98 21.66 19.86
CA ASN A 50 -15.10 20.92 20.45
C ASN A 50 -14.67 19.89 21.51
N TRP A 51 -13.44 19.37 21.43
CA TRP A 51 -12.92 18.35 22.35
C TRP A 51 -11.74 18.82 23.21
N ASN A 52 -11.39 20.10 23.15
CA ASN A 52 -10.26 20.69 23.87
C ASN A 52 -8.95 19.92 23.65
N TRP A 53 -8.66 19.54 22.41
CA TRP A 53 -7.40 18.86 22.07
C TRP A 53 -6.27 19.87 21.89
N THR A 54 -5.04 19.48 22.25
CA THR A 54 -3.83 20.31 22.03
C THR A 54 -3.12 19.95 20.71
N VAL A 55 -3.79 19.22 19.82
CA VAL A 55 -3.20 18.64 18.61
C VAL A 55 -3.28 19.62 17.45
N GLU A 56 -2.22 19.74 16.66
CA GLU A 56 -2.23 20.57 15.45
C GLU A 56 -3.20 20.01 14.38
N PRO A 57 -4.01 20.86 13.70
CA PRO A 57 -4.94 20.43 12.65
C PRO A 57 -4.30 19.57 11.55
N ASN A 58 -3.04 19.85 11.20
CA ASN A 58 -2.29 19.09 10.19
C ASN A 58 -2.04 17.64 10.60
N LEU A 59 -1.84 17.37 11.90
CA LEU A 59 -1.65 16.01 12.39
C LEU A 59 -2.93 15.19 12.25
N ILE A 60 -4.09 15.79 12.53
CA ILE A 60 -5.40 15.14 12.31
C ILE A 60 -5.58 14.87 10.81
N ARG A 61 -5.31 15.85 9.95
CA ARG A 61 -5.38 15.68 8.49
C ARG A 61 -4.51 14.53 8.00
N HIS A 62 -3.24 14.47 8.43
CA HIS A 62 -2.34 13.38 8.09
C HIS A 62 -2.83 12.04 8.63
N LYS A 63 -3.39 12.03 9.84
CA LYS A 63 -3.97 10.82 10.43
C LYS A 63 -5.15 10.31 9.61
N VAL A 64 -6.09 11.18 9.24
CA VAL A 64 -7.22 10.83 8.36
C VAL A 64 -6.75 10.32 7.00
N LYS A 65 -5.76 11.00 6.39
CA LYS A 65 -5.14 10.54 5.13
C LYS A 65 -4.54 9.14 5.27
N ASN A 66 -3.85 8.87 6.38
CA ASN A 66 -3.28 7.56 6.65
C ASN A 66 -4.37 6.49 6.88
N MET A 67 -5.41 6.80 7.66
CA MET A 67 -6.57 5.89 7.86
C MET A 67 -7.25 5.57 6.52
N LYS A 68 -7.43 6.56 5.64
CA LYS A 68 -7.96 6.37 4.28
C LYS A 68 -7.05 5.45 3.45
N LYS A 69 -5.72 5.63 3.52
CA LYS A 69 -4.74 4.76 2.84
C LYS A 69 -4.82 3.32 3.34
N VAL A 70 -4.85 3.11 4.65
CA VAL A 70 -4.98 1.79 5.27
C VAL A 70 -6.29 1.14 4.87
N TYR A 71 -7.40 1.89 4.90
CA TYR A 71 -8.71 1.42 4.45
C TYR A 71 -8.68 0.88 3.02
N TYR A 72 -8.17 1.64 2.05
CA TYR A 72 -8.11 1.16 0.66
C TYR A 72 -7.22 -0.06 0.49
N LYS A 73 -6.09 -0.14 1.23
CA LYS A 73 -5.25 -1.33 1.23
C LYS A 73 -6.02 -2.56 1.75
N MET A 74 -6.76 -2.39 2.85
CA MET A 74 -7.58 -3.47 3.43
C MET A 74 -8.79 -3.83 2.55
N LEU A 75 -9.35 -2.86 1.84
CA LEU A 75 -10.45 -3.08 0.90
C LEU A 75 -9.98 -3.93 -0.29
N ALA A 76 -8.82 -3.59 -0.88
CA ALA A 76 -8.21 -4.37 -1.97
C ALA A 76 -7.88 -5.79 -1.51
N TRP A 77 -7.29 -5.93 -0.31
CA TRP A 77 -7.01 -7.24 0.27
C TRP A 77 -8.29 -8.05 0.50
N ARG A 78 -9.35 -7.45 1.06
CA ARG A 78 -10.64 -8.10 1.27
C ARG A 78 -11.22 -8.62 -0.04
N GLN A 79 -11.16 -7.81 -1.10
CA GLN A 79 -11.65 -8.20 -2.41
C GLN A 79 -10.89 -9.40 -2.97
N GLN A 80 -9.56 -9.39 -2.88
CA GLN A 80 -8.72 -10.51 -3.29
C GLN A 80 -9.01 -11.79 -2.48
N ALA A 81 -9.19 -11.66 -1.16
CA ALA A 81 -9.52 -12.80 -0.30
C ALA A 81 -10.85 -13.45 -0.69
N ILE A 82 -11.87 -12.64 -0.99
CA ILE A 82 -13.18 -13.11 -1.48
C ILE A 82 -13.05 -13.80 -2.83
N GLU A 83 -12.27 -13.23 -3.77
CA GLU A 83 -12.08 -13.80 -5.11
C GLU A 83 -11.35 -15.14 -5.09
N THR A 84 -10.42 -15.32 -4.15
CA THR A 84 -9.66 -16.57 -4.04
C THR A 84 -10.52 -17.68 -3.43
N GLY A 85 -11.47 -17.34 -2.54
CA GLY A 85 -12.34 -18.31 -1.88
C GLY A 85 -11.67 -19.12 -0.75
N ASP A 86 -10.41 -18.81 -0.43
CA ASP A 86 -9.61 -19.52 0.58
C ASP A 86 -9.92 -19.11 2.03
N TYR A 87 -10.69 -18.03 2.22
CA TYR A 87 -10.92 -17.45 3.55
C TYR A 87 -12.40 -17.39 3.89
N ASP A 88 -12.75 -17.91 5.06
CA ASP A 88 -14.07 -17.74 5.63
C ASP A 88 -14.32 -16.28 6.04
N ASP A 89 -15.59 -15.88 5.97
CA ASP A 89 -16.05 -14.54 6.31
C ASP A 89 -15.63 -14.09 7.73
N ASP A 90 -15.59 -15.01 8.69
CA ASP A 90 -15.15 -14.73 10.07
C ASP A 90 -13.65 -14.43 10.15
N MET A 91 -12.82 -15.16 9.40
CA MET A 91 -11.38 -14.90 9.33
C MET A 91 -11.11 -13.54 8.69
N ILE A 92 -11.83 -13.20 7.62
CA ILE A 92 -11.75 -11.89 6.99
C ILE A 92 -12.13 -10.79 7.98
N ARG A 93 -13.24 -10.96 8.71
CA ARG A 93 -13.69 -10.00 9.74
C ARG A 93 -12.65 -9.79 10.83
N GLU A 94 -12.08 -10.86 11.37
CA GLU A 94 -11.07 -10.80 12.42
C GLU A 94 -9.79 -10.12 11.94
N PHE A 95 -9.32 -10.48 10.74
CA PHE A 95 -8.14 -9.86 10.13
C PHE A 95 -8.32 -8.35 9.94
N LEU A 96 -9.49 -7.94 9.41
CA LEU A 96 -9.83 -6.53 9.23
C LEU A 96 -9.89 -5.80 10.57
N LYS A 97 -10.49 -6.39 11.61
CA LYS A 97 -10.55 -5.80 12.96
C LYS A 97 -9.15 -5.58 13.55
N ARG A 98 -8.20 -6.49 13.32
CA ARG A 98 -6.82 -6.37 13.80
C ARG A 98 -6.01 -5.32 13.04
N ARG A 99 -6.17 -5.23 11.70
CA ARG A 99 -5.37 -4.34 10.84
C ARG A 99 -5.97 -2.95 10.67
N CYS A 100 -7.28 -2.84 10.72
CA CYS A 100 -8.04 -1.60 10.56
C CYS A 100 -9.28 -1.65 11.48
N PRO A 101 -9.11 -1.34 12.78
CA PRO A 101 -10.20 -1.44 13.76
C PRO A 101 -11.46 -0.65 13.40
N HIS A 102 -11.29 0.44 12.65
CA HIS A 102 -12.37 1.32 12.19
C HIS A 102 -12.83 1.04 10.76
N PHE A 103 -12.60 -0.16 10.23
CA PHE A 103 -12.91 -0.51 8.83
C PHE A 103 -14.37 -0.19 8.45
N ASN A 104 -15.34 -0.56 9.30
CA ASN A 104 -16.76 -0.36 9.02
C ASN A 104 -17.14 1.14 8.93
N LYS A 105 -16.61 1.97 9.84
CA LYS A 105 -16.84 3.43 9.81
C LYS A 105 -16.22 4.05 8.56
N LEU A 106 -14.99 3.65 8.22
CA LEU A 106 -14.30 4.11 7.01
C LEU A 106 -15.03 3.65 5.74
N GLN A 107 -15.59 2.45 5.75
CA GLN A 107 -16.41 1.95 4.65
C GLN A 107 -17.65 2.82 4.45
N GLN A 108 -18.37 3.17 5.51
CA GLN A 108 -19.53 4.07 5.42
C GLN A 108 -19.13 5.45 4.86
N LEU A 109 -18.03 6.03 5.35
CA LEU A 109 -17.54 7.34 4.90
C LEU A 109 -17.08 7.40 3.44
N PHE A 110 -16.49 6.33 2.92
CA PHE A 110 -15.79 6.34 1.62
C PHE A 110 -16.37 5.38 0.58
N SER A 111 -17.48 4.69 0.87
CA SER A 111 -18.12 3.81 -0.12
C SER A 111 -18.84 4.58 -1.23
N GLU A 112 -19.31 5.80 -0.94
CA GLU A 112 -19.90 6.69 -1.95
C GLU A 112 -18.86 7.22 -2.94
N ASP A 113 -17.66 7.57 -2.44
CA ASP A 113 -16.50 7.98 -3.25
C ASP A 113 -16.14 6.93 -4.31
N ILE A 114 -16.27 5.64 -3.98
CA ILE A 114 -15.96 4.54 -4.91
C ILE A 114 -17.02 4.46 -6.01
N LYS A 115 -18.30 4.53 -5.65
CA LYS A 115 -19.41 4.50 -6.62
C LYS A 115 -19.37 5.71 -7.55
N ALA A 116 -19.10 6.90 -7.00
CA ALA A 116 -18.94 8.12 -7.78
C ALA A 116 -17.72 8.04 -8.70
N LYS A 117 -16.57 7.55 -8.22
CA LYS A 117 -15.37 7.37 -9.06
C LYS A 117 -15.54 6.30 -10.12
N GLN A 118 -16.21 5.19 -9.82
CA GLN A 118 -16.54 4.15 -10.82
C GLN A 118 -17.51 4.70 -11.88
N ALA A 119 -18.54 5.44 -11.48
CA ALA A 119 -19.45 6.09 -12.42
C ALA A 119 -18.70 7.09 -13.31
N ILE A 120 -17.79 7.90 -12.76
CA ILE A 120 -16.96 8.83 -13.54
C ILE A 120 -15.99 8.07 -14.45
N ALA A 121 -15.35 6.99 -13.99
CA ALA A 121 -14.45 6.18 -14.79
C ALA A 121 -15.18 5.46 -15.95
N SER A 122 -16.40 4.96 -15.71
CA SER A 122 -17.26 4.39 -16.76
C SER A 122 -17.78 5.44 -17.74
N THR A 123 -17.93 6.70 -17.31
CA THR A 123 -18.31 7.81 -18.19
C THR A 123 -17.10 8.39 -18.94
N ARG A 124 -15.88 8.15 -18.46
CA ARG A 124 -14.62 8.71 -18.97
C ARG A 124 -13.74 7.64 -19.62
N SER A 125 -14.32 6.75 -20.41
CA SER A 125 -13.60 5.71 -21.18
C SER A 125 -12.74 6.25 -22.33
N TYR A 126 -12.43 7.55 -22.35
CA TYR A 126 -11.38 8.15 -23.17
C TYR A 126 -10.67 9.21 -22.32
N GLN A 127 -9.39 8.95 -22.01
CA GLN A 127 -8.42 9.84 -21.33
C GLN A 127 -8.56 10.01 -19.80
N MET A 128 -7.84 9.15 -19.06
CA MET A 128 -6.81 9.51 -18.06
C MET A 128 -6.53 8.29 -17.16
N GLU A 129 -5.40 7.61 -17.40
CA GLU A 129 -4.79 6.65 -16.46
C GLU A 129 -3.51 7.30 -15.89
N GLU A 130 -3.67 8.17 -14.90
CA GLU A 130 -2.55 8.71 -14.15
C GLU A 130 -3.06 9.07 -12.73
N ASP A 131 -3.18 8.06 -11.86
CA ASP A 131 -3.06 8.23 -10.39
C ASP A 131 -3.26 6.94 -9.55
N LEU A 132 -3.46 5.75 -10.16
CA LEU A 132 -3.56 4.49 -9.39
C LEU A 132 -2.27 3.67 -9.32
N SER A 133 -1.13 4.22 -9.73
CA SER A 133 0.17 3.57 -9.55
C SER A 133 0.71 3.79 -8.13
N LEU A 134 0.10 3.11 -7.16
CA LEU A 134 0.62 2.97 -5.80
C LEU A 134 0.55 1.52 -5.32
N ASN A 135 0.99 0.61 -6.19
CA ASN A 135 1.31 -0.78 -5.86
C ASN A 135 2.77 -1.09 -6.24
N HIS A 136 3.70 -0.60 -5.43
CA HIS A 136 4.99 -1.26 -5.27
C HIS A 136 5.27 -1.32 -3.77
N LEU A 137 4.84 -2.42 -3.14
CA LEU A 137 5.24 -2.75 -1.78
C LEU A 137 6.46 -3.63 -1.88
N ASP A 138 7.56 -3.12 -1.33
CA ASP A 138 8.70 -3.88 -0.86
C ASP A 138 8.20 -5.04 -0.01
N ASN A 139 8.43 -6.25 -0.50
CA ASN A 139 8.30 -7.48 0.28
C ASN A 139 9.70 -7.78 0.83
N ALA A 140 10.01 -7.16 1.97
CA ALA A 140 11.17 -7.48 2.78
C ALA A 140 10.68 -8.15 4.06
N ASP A 141 10.77 -9.48 4.05
CA ASP A 141 11.40 -10.30 5.08
C ASP A 141 11.33 -9.82 6.54
N SER A 142 10.55 -10.52 7.35
CA SER A 142 10.79 -10.67 8.80
C SER A 142 9.85 -11.73 9.35
N ALA A 143 10.32 -12.98 9.32
CA ALA A 143 10.06 -13.92 10.38
C ALA A 143 11.17 -13.74 11.43
N GLU A 144 10.80 -13.37 12.65
CA GLU A 144 11.14 -14.06 13.90
C GLU A 144 10.74 -13.18 15.10
N GLU A 145 9.87 -13.76 15.93
CA GLU A 145 9.54 -13.29 17.26
C GLU A 145 10.65 -13.72 18.22
N ASP A 146 11.04 -12.88 19.17
CA ASP A 146 11.08 -13.32 20.57
C ASP A 146 11.08 -12.18 21.58
N ALA A 147 10.57 -12.52 22.76
CA ALA A 147 10.17 -11.69 23.90
C ALA A 147 11.26 -10.77 24.51
N VAL A 148 10.84 -9.71 25.22
CA VAL A 148 11.02 -9.52 26.69
C VAL A 148 10.21 -8.29 27.15
N MET A 149 9.35 -8.50 28.15
CA MET A 149 8.71 -7.49 29.00
C MET A 149 9.63 -7.12 30.17
N ASP A 150 9.90 -5.83 30.39
CA ASP A 150 10.18 -5.15 31.67
C ASP A 150 10.39 -3.65 31.32
N GLY A 151 10.03 -2.60 32.04
CA GLY A 151 9.53 -2.33 33.38
C GLY A 151 9.38 -0.79 33.48
N LEU A 152 8.54 -0.32 34.42
CA LEU A 152 8.29 1.11 34.75
C LEU A 152 9.61 1.91 34.96
N LYS A 153 9.70 3.25 34.88
CA LYS A 153 9.06 4.25 35.77
C LYS A 153 9.65 5.67 35.51
N ILE A 154 8.88 6.73 35.83
CA ILE A 154 9.29 8.02 36.46
C ILE A 154 9.37 9.37 35.68
N GLU A 155 8.65 10.36 36.27
CA GLU A 155 8.78 11.86 36.38
C GLU A 155 8.89 12.68 35.08
N ILE A 156 7.91 13.47 34.63
CA ILE A 156 7.22 14.65 35.20
C ILE A 156 8.18 15.67 35.80
N GLU A 157 8.64 16.61 34.96
CA GLU A 157 8.99 17.95 35.38
C GLU A 157 8.14 18.97 34.60
N GLU A 158 7.44 19.81 35.36
CA GLU A 158 6.78 21.03 34.92
C GLU A 158 7.81 22.06 34.47
N SER A 159 7.49 22.83 33.43
CA SER A 159 8.20 24.09 33.20
C SER A 159 7.26 25.14 32.61
N ASP A 160 7.36 26.32 33.21
CA ASP A 160 6.54 27.51 33.11
C ASP A 160 6.62 28.26 31.76
N SER A 161 5.69 29.20 31.65
CA SER A 161 5.15 29.87 30.46
C SER A 161 6.04 30.99 29.81
N PRO A 162 5.50 32.00 29.08
CA PRO A 162 5.60 32.23 27.63
C PRO A 162 6.41 33.52 27.28
N PRO A 163 6.51 34.05 26.01
CA PRO A 163 5.42 34.82 25.39
C PRO A 163 5.35 34.85 23.83
N SER A 164 4.21 35.35 23.36
CA SER A 164 3.82 35.96 22.08
C SER A 164 4.87 36.30 21.01
N GLU A 165 4.56 35.95 19.76
CA GLU A 165 5.06 36.66 18.57
C GLU A 165 3.98 36.84 17.50
N GLU A 166 4.05 38.02 16.89
CA GLU A 166 2.98 38.77 16.26
C GLU A 166 2.70 38.34 14.82
N MET A 167 1.44 38.47 14.42
CA MET A 167 0.97 38.34 13.04
C MET A 167 1.37 39.58 12.21
N PRO A 168 1.98 39.41 11.02
CA PRO A 168 2.01 40.48 10.03
C PRO A 168 0.66 40.54 9.31
N GLN A 169 -0.11 41.59 9.61
CA GLN A 169 -1.19 42.05 8.74
C GLN A 169 -0.59 42.69 7.48
N PHE A 170 -0.81 42.09 6.31
CA PHE A 170 -0.61 42.77 5.04
C PHE A 170 -1.97 43.09 4.42
N TYR A 171 -2.41 44.33 4.65
CA TYR A 171 -3.37 45.04 3.82
C TYR A 171 -2.59 45.93 2.82
N ARG A 172 -2.85 45.78 1.51
CA ARG A 172 -2.87 46.83 0.46
C ARG A 172 -3.04 46.13 -0.89
N SER A 173 -4.21 46.20 -1.52
CA SER A 173 -4.72 47.32 -2.34
C SER A 173 -3.78 47.66 -3.49
N GLY A 174 -4.27 47.48 -4.72
CA GLY A 174 -3.62 47.96 -5.92
C GLY A 174 -4.13 47.31 -7.19
N GLU A 175 -5.43 47.48 -7.50
CA GLU A 175 -5.88 47.48 -8.88
C GLU A 175 -5.09 48.54 -9.65
N SER A 176 -4.39 48.11 -10.70
CA SER A 176 -3.90 48.99 -11.75
C SER A 176 -4.11 48.27 -13.07
N THR A 177 -5.29 48.48 -13.64
CA THR A 177 -5.55 48.28 -15.06
C THR A 177 -4.71 49.30 -15.83
N ASP A 178 -3.64 48.84 -16.48
CA ASP A 178 -2.91 49.63 -17.46
C ASP A 178 -3.05 48.96 -18.83
N PRO A 179 -3.96 49.44 -19.68
CA PRO A 179 -4.08 48.99 -21.05
C PRO A 179 -3.17 49.86 -21.90
N LEU A 180 -2.03 49.34 -22.36
CA LEU A 180 -1.31 49.70 -23.60
C LEU A 180 0.18 49.37 -23.49
N ARG A 181 0.60 48.19 -23.97
CA ARG A 181 1.90 48.07 -24.64
C ARG A 181 2.04 46.78 -25.46
N ASN A 182 1.48 46.79 -26.67
CA ASN A 182 1.89 45.86 -27.72
C ASN A 182 3.28 46.29 -28.21
N GLN A 183 4.31 45.74 -27.58
CA GLN A 183 5.63 45.62 -28.20
C GLN A 183 5.91 44.12 -28.26
N ASP A 184 5.71 43.54 -29.45
CA ASP A 184 6.14 42.19 -29.78
C ASP A 184 7.67 42.12 -29.62
N SER A 185 8.10 41.67 -28.44
CA SER A 185 9.50 41.37 -28.16
C SER A 185 9.87 40.04 -28.85
N PRO A 186 10.90 40.02 -29.72
CA PRO A 186 11.40 38.81 -30.37
C PRO A 186 12.00 37.77 -29.40
N GLU A 187 12.12 38.12 -28.12
CA GLU A 187 12.62 37.26 -27.04
C GLU A 187 11.65 36.13 -26.66
N THR A 188 10.37 36.23 -27.04
CA THR A 188 9.37 35.19 -26.77
C THR A 188 9.51 33.95 -27.67
N THR A 189 10.24 34.06 -28.79
CA THR A 189 10.40 32.97 -29.76
C THR A 189 11.44 31.93 -29.35
N GLU A 190 12.51 32.33 -28.65
CA GLU A 190 13.55 31.40 -28.17
C GLU A 190 13.05 30.57 -26.98
N LEU A 191 12.39 31.20 -26.00
CA LEU A 191 11.77 30.51 -24.87
C LEU A 191 10.76 29.44 -25.30
N LYS A 192 9.99 29.70 -26.37
CA LYS A 192 9.06 28.71 -26.93
C LYS A 192 9.80 27.50 -27.50
N LYS A 193 10.94 27.69 -28.19
CA LYS A 193 11.73 26.59 -28.74
C LYS A 193 12.32 25.71 -27.63
N GLU A 194 12.83 26.31 -26.57
CA GLU A 194 13.33 25.57 -25.40
C GLU A 194 12.22 24.77 -24.71
N HIS A 195 11.04 25.36 -24.55
CA HIS A 195 9.89 24.65 -23.98
C HIS A 195 9.50 23.41 -24.80
N TYR A 196 9.44 23.52 -26.13
CA TYR A 196 9.18 22.36 -26.99
C TYR A 196 10.28 21.30 -26.89
N SER A 197 11.54 21.70 -26.82
CA SER A 197 12.67 20.77 -26.66
C SER A 197 12.58 19.99 -25.34
N LEU A 198 12.27 20.66 -24.22
CA LEU A 198 12.08 20.02 -22.92
C LEU A 198 10.88 19.06 -22.92
N GLN A 199 9.78 19.45 -23.57
CA GLN A 199 8.60 18.59 -23.69
C GLN A 199 8.91 17.32 -24.50
N TRP A 200 9.64 17.44 -25.61
CA TRP A 200 10.10 16.29 -26.40
C TRP A 200 11.02 15.37 -25.61
N MET A 201 11.99 15.94 -24.88
CA MET A 201 12.88 15.16 -24.02
C MET A 201 12.10 14.40 -22.93
N LYS A 202 11.09 15.03 -22.32
CA LYS A 202 10.22 14.37 -21.33
C LYS A 202 9.47 13.19 -21.95
N LEU A 203 8.93 13.35 -23.16
CA LEU A 203 8.22 12.29 -23.88
C LEU A 203 9.15 11.12 -24.23
N GLU A 204 10.40 11.39 -24.64
CA GLU A 204 11.35 10.32 -24.95
C GLU A 204 11.75 9.53 -23.69
N ILE A 205 11.97 10.21 -22.56
CA ILE A 205 12.24 9.55 -21.27
C ILE A 205 11.05 8.66 -20.85
N GLU A 206 9.82 9.14 -21.05
CA GLU A 206 8.62 8.39 -20.70
C GLU A 206 8.45 7.13 -21.59
N LYS A 207 8.71 7.27 -22.89
CA LYS A 207 8.72 6.16 -23.83
C LYS A 207 9.79 5.12 -23.48
N GLU A 208 11.00 5.54 -23.13
CA GLU A 208 12.07 4.64 -22.69
C GLU A 208 11.70 3.90 -21.39
N ARG A 209 11.11 4.60 -20.42
CA ARG A 209 10.58 3.98 -19.20
C ARG A 209 9.53 2.91 -19.50
N LEU A 210 8.61 3.17 -20.44
CA LEU A 210 7.60 2.19 -20.84
C LEU A 210 8.22 0.96 -21.50
N THR A 211 9.25 1.14 -22.32
CA THR A 211 10.00 0.02 -22.93
C THR A 211 10.66 -0.84 -21.86
N ILE A 212 11.35 -0.23 -20.89
CA ILE A 212 11.99 -0.94 -19.77
C ILE A 212 10.96 -1.73 -18.95
N VAL A 213 9.79 -1.13 -18.67
CA VAL A 213 8.71 -1.82 -17.93
C VAL A 213 8.17 -3.02 -18.71
N ARG A 214 7.99 -2.90 -20.03
CA ARG A 214 7.57 -4.01 -20.89
C ARG A 214 8.59 -5.14 -20.92
N GLU A 215 9.88 -4.82 -21.07
CA GLU A 215 10.97 -5.80 -21.03
C GLU A 215 11.04 -6.50 -19.67
N LYS A 216 10.91 -5.76 -18.57
CA LYS A 216 10.87 -6.35 -17.22
C LYS A 216 9.72 -7.34 -17.05
N ILE A 217 8.53 -7.00 -17.56
CA ILE A 217 7.37 -7.92 -17.52
C ILE A 217 7.62 -9.16 -18.39
N ALA A 218 8.25 -9.01 -19.55
CA ALA A 218 8.59 -10.13 -20.42
C ALA A 218 9.58 -11.09 -19.76
N LEU A 219 10.67 -10.55 -19.19
CA LEU A 219 11.68 -11.33 -18.46
C LEU A 219 11.08 -12.06 -17.25
N GLN A 220 10.19 -11.41 -16.49
CA GLN A 220 9.52 -12.06 -15.37
C GLN A 220 8.64 -13.23 -15.83
N ARG A 221 7.95 -13.09 -16.96
CA ARG A 221 7.14 -14.18 -17.53
C ARG A 221 8.00 -15.34 -18.00
N GLU A 222 9.14 -15.05 -18.63
CA GLU A 222 10.10 -16.06 -19.06
C GLU A 222 10.69 -16.83 -17.87
N GLN A 223 11.13 -16.14 -16.82
CA GLN A 223 11.59 -16.77 -15.58
C GLN A 223 10.52 -17.68 -14.97
N ASN A 224 9.29 -17.19 -14.85
CA ASN A 224 8.19 -17.99 -14.31
C ASN A 224 7.91 -19.25 -15.16
N GLN A 225 8.09 -19.17 -16.49
CA GLN A 225 7.95 -20.31 -17.39
C GLN A 225 9.09 -21.32 -17.23
N GLU A 226 10.33 -20.85 -17.09
CA GLU A 226 11.49 -21.72 -16.83
C GLU A 226 11.37 -22.45 -15.49
N GLU A 227 10.96 -21.74 -14.44
CA GLU A 227 10.70 -22.34 -13.13
C GLU A 227 9.61 -23.42 -13.19
N ALA A 228 8.52 -23.15 -13.92
CA ALA A 228 7.46 -24.13 -14.13
C ALA A 228 7.97 -25.38 -14.88
N ARG A 229 8.79 -25.19 -15.93
CA ARG A 229 9.42 -26.30 -16.66
C ARG A 229 10.35 -27.12 -15.79
N TYR A 230 11.17 -26.47 -14.96
CA TYR A 230 12.05 -27.15 -14.04
C TYR A 230 11.27 -27.98 -13.01
N LYS A 231 10.19 -27.44 -12.47
CA LYS A 231 9.30 -28.14 -11.53
C LYS A 231 8.63 -29.36 -12.14
N ILE A 232 8.17 -29.26 -13.40
CA ILE A 232 7.61 -30.41 -14.14
C ILE A 232 8.67 -31.50 -14.29
N LEU A 233 9.86 -31.15 -14.76
CA LEU A 233 10.95 -32.11 -14.95
C LEU A 233 11.35 -32.81 -13.65
N GLN A 234 11.36 -32.08 -12.52
CA GLN A 234 11.64 -32.65 -11.21
C GLN A 234 10.57 -33.68 -10.79
N LEU A 235 9.29 -33.37 -11.01
CA LEU A 235 8.18 -34.28 -10.71
C LEU A 235 8.25 -35.55 -11.58
N GLU A 236 8.55 -35.41 -12.87
CA GLU A 236 8.73 -36.56 -13.77
C GLU A 236 9.87 -37.48 -13.33
N GLN A 237 11.00 -36.90 -12.88
CA GLN A 237 12.11 -37.69 -12.34
C GLN A 237 11.70 -38.44 -11.05
N GLN A 238 10.96 -37.78 -10.15
CA GLN A 238 10.45 -38.42 -8.94
C GLN A 238 9.47 -39.56 -9.26
N GLU A 239 8.58 -39.36 -10.23
CA GLU A 239 7.64 -40.40 -10.69
C GLU A 239 8.40 -41.61 -11.25
N ARG A 240 9.42 -41.37 -12.09
CA ARG A 240 10.26 -42.44 -12.65
C ARG A 240 10.97 -43.24 -11.56
N MET A 241 11.52 -42.56 -10.55
CA MET A 241 12.18 -43.22 -9.41
C MET A 241 11.21 -44.06 -8.59
N LYS A 242 10.01 -43.53 -8.29
CA LYS A 242 8.96 -44.27 -7.58
C LYS A 242 8.51 -45.49 -8.37
N LYS A 243 8.36 -45.38 -9.68
CA LYS A 243 7.99 -46.51 -10.56
C LYS A 243 9.03 -47.62 -10.52
N LEU A 244 10.31 -47.29 -10.64
CA LEU A 244 11.41 -48.26 -10.55
C LEU A 244 11.48 -48.93 -9.17
N GLN A 245 11.20 -48.18 -8.10
CA GLN A 245 11.15 -48.74 -6.75
C GLN A 245 10.00 -49.76 -6.61
N ILE A 246 8.80 -49.42 -7.09
CA ILE A 246 7.64 -50.32 -7.06
C ILE A 246 7.91 -51.60 -7.87
N GLU A 247 8.54 -51.48 -9.04
CA GLU A 247 8.90 -52.63 -9.89
C GLU A 247 9.89 -53.56 -9.17
N LYS A 248 10.95 -53.02 -8.58
CA LYS A 248 11.90 -53.80 -7.77
C LYS A 248 11.22 -54.47 -6.57
N ASP A 249 10.38 -53.75 -5.85
CA ASP A 249 9.67 -54.29 -4.68
C ASP A 249 8.72 -55.43 -5.09
N ALA A 250 8.09 -55.33 -6.28
CA ALA A 250 7.24 -56.39 -6.83
C ALA A 250 8.06 -57.63 -7.22
N GLU A 251 9.23 -57.45 -7.84
CA GLU A 251 10.14 -58.56 -8.16
C GLU A 251 10.61 -59.29 -6.90
N VAL A 252 11.04 -58.55 -5.87
CA VAL A 252 11.47 -59.11 -4.58
C VAL A 252 10.35 -59.92 -3.95
N LYS A 253 9.13 -59.38 -3.87
CA LYS A 253 7.95 -60.10 -3.35
C LYS A 253 7.65 -61.38 -4.14
N MET A 254 7.78 -61.34 -5.46
CA MET A 254 7.60 -62.53 -6.31
C MET A 254 8.66 -63.60 -6.03
N PHE A 255 9.93 -63.21 -5.81
CA PHE A 255 10.99 -64.15 -5.43
C PHE A 255 10.75 -64.73 -4.02
N GLU A 256 10.36 -63.92 -3.05
CA GLU A 256 10.01 -64.36 -1.69
C GLU A 256 8.87 -65.38 -1.70
N LEU A 257 7.80 -65.12 -2.46
CA LEU A 257 6.70 -66.06 -2.63
C LEU A 257 7.18 -67.38 -3.24
N LYS A 258 7.96 -67.33 -4.33
CA LYS A 258 8.53 -68.54 -4.96
C LYS A 258 9.38 -69.37 -4.01
N LEU A 259 10.13 -68.74 -3.10
CA LEU A 259 10.93 -69.44 -2.09
C LEU A 259 10.04 -70.11 -1.03
N LYS A 260 9.00 -69.41 -0.54
CA LYS A 260 8.04 -69.97 0.43
C LYS A 260 7.35 -71.23 -0.09
N TYR A 261 6.82 -71.20 -1.31
CA TYR A 261 6.12 -72.36 -1.90
C TYR A 261 7.03 -73.53 -2.27
N LYS A 262 8.34 -73.32 -2.46
CA LYS A 262 9.31 -74.41 -2.66
C LYS A 262 9.71 -75.08 -1.35
N ALA A 263 9.57 -74.38 -0.23
CA ALA A 263 9.98 -74.85 1.09
C ALA A 263 8.87 -75.63 1.83
N GLU A 264 7.62 -75.56 1.39
CA GLU A 264 6.54 -76.37 1.96
C GLU A 264 6.74 -77.84 1.55
N PRO A 265 7.03 -78.75 2.50
CA PRO A 265 7.22 -80.16 2.20
C PRO A 265 5.90 -80.72 1.67
N LYS A 266 5.99 -81.53 0.60
CA LYS A 266 4.84 -82.29 0.11
C LYS A 266 4.22 -83.02 1.31
N PRO A 267 2.91 -82.85 1.59
CA PRO A 267 2.27 -83.65 2.62
C PRO A 267 2.47 -85.13 2.26
N GLU A 268 3.18 -85.86 3.11
CA GLU A 268 3.30 -87.31 3.01
C GLU A 268 1.88 -87.88 3.15
N MET A 269 1.36 -88.40 2.03
CA MET A 269 0.10 -89.17 2.00
C MET A 269 0.35 -90.60 2.46
#